data_AF-A0A2V9N2P0-F1
#
_entry.id   AF-A0A2V9N2P0-F1
#
_cell.length_a   1.000
_cell.length_b   1.000
_cell.length_c   1.000
_cell.angle_alpha   90.00
_cell.angle_beta   90.00
_cell.angle_gamma   90.00
#
_symmetry.space_group_name_H-M   'P 1'
#
loop_
_entity.id
_entity.type
_entity.pdbx_description
1 polymer ?
#
loop_
_entity_poly.entity_id
_entity_poly.type
_entity_poly.pdbx_seq_one_letter_code
_entity_poly.pdbx_strand_id
1 'polypeptide(L)'
;KDRKFAEAYNNLGVIDYERHKYGASIKQYKKALAIEPDSASFYSNLGAAYFARKEFEHATEAYAKAVQFDPEIFERTSHTGIAAQMASPEDRAHYDYVLAKLYAKMGDHDHSLEFLRKSMEEGYKNVKDVYTDPEFADLRKDARFAELMKMNPVAIPE
;
A
#
# COMPACT_ATOMS: atom_id res chain seq x y z
N LYS A 1 -6.84 27.09 -12.80
CA LYS A 1 -5.37 27.31 -12.74
C LYS A 1 -4.73 26.48 -11.63
N ASP A 2 -5.50 26.08 -10.62
CA ASP A 2 -5.00 25.50 -9.36
C ASP A 2 -4.64 24.02 -9.43
N ARG A 3 -5.35 23.22 -10.24
CA ARG A 3 -5.00 21.80 -10.49
C ARG A 3 -3.57 21.59 -11.00
N LYS A 4 -3.05 22.49 -11.84
CA LYS A 4 -1.65 22.43 -12.31
C LYS A 4 -0.64 22.64 -11.17
N PHE A 5 -0.99 23.41 -10.15
CA PHE A 5 -0.15 23.56 -8.96
C PHE A 5 -0.19 22.32 -8.07
N ALA A 6 -1.35 21.65 -7.98
CA ALA A 6 -1.47 20.38 -7.25
C ALA A 6 -0.55 19.31 -7.86
N GLU A 7 -0.61 19.12 -9.18
CA GLU A 7 0.27 18.18 -9.88
C GLU A 7 1.75 18.57 -9.77
N ALA A 8 2.09 19.86 -9.83
CA ALA A 8 3.47 20.29 -9.64
C ALA A 8 4.01 19.94 -8.24
N TYR A 9 3.20 20.10 -7.19
CA TYR A 9 3.57 19.65 -5.84
C TYR A 9 3.67 18.13 -5.76
N ASN A 10 2.75 17.38 -6.36
CA ASN A 10 2.85 15.93 -6.40
C ASN A 10 4.14 15.47 -7.10
N ASN A 11 4.46 16.02 -8.27
CA ASN A 11 5.67 15.66 -9.01
C ASN A 11 6.94 16.02 -8.24
N LEU A 12 6.96 17.14 -7.52
CA LEU A 12 8.07 17.47 -6.62
C LEU A 12 8.17 16.47 -5.46
N GLY A 13 7.03 16.02 -4.94
CA GLY A 13 6.97 14.96 -3.94
C GLY A 13 7.55 13.64 -4.44
N VAL A 14 7.27 13.27 -5.69
CA VAL A 14 7.84 12.07 -6.35
C VAL A 14 9.36 12.20 -6.45
N ILE A 15 9.86 13.35 -6.92
CA ILE A 15 11.31 13.62 -7.01
C ILE A 15 11.98 13.56 -5.62
N ASP A 16 11.33 14.10 -4.60
CA ASP A 16 11.82 14.03 -3.21
C ASP A 16 11.80 12.57 -2.69
N TYR A 17 10.80 11.77 -3.06
CA TYR A 17 10.72 10.35 -2.72
C TYR A 17 11.87 9.56 -3.34
N GLU A 18 12.11 9.73 -4.64
CA GLU A 18 13.20 9.07 -5.39
C GLU A 18 14.59 9.41 -4.82
N ARG A 19 14.71 10.58 -4.19
CA ARG A 19 15.93 11.01 -3.49
C ARG A 19 15.98 10.55 -2.04
N HIS A 20 15.09 9.66 -1.63
CA HIS A 20 14.90 9.17 -0.26
C HIS A 20 14.61 10.28 0.78
N LYS A 21 14.15 11.45 0.33
CA LYS A 21 13.75 12.59 1.19
C LYS A 21 12.28 12.48 1.56
N TYR A 22 11.90 11.39 2.21
CA TYR A 22 10.50 11.05 2.48
C TYR A 22 9.75 12.13 3.29
N GLY A 23 10.42 12.81 4.22
CA GLY A 23 9.81 13.94 4.95
C GLY A 23 9.49 15.15 4.06
N ALA A 24 10.35 15.44 3.08
CA ALA A 24 10.09 16.49 2.09
C ALA A 24 8.95 16.06 1.15
N SER A 25 8.98 14.80 0.69
CA SER A 25 7.95 14.19 -0.13
C SER A 25 6.55 14.32 0.50
N ILE A 26 6.40 13.92 1.78
CA ILE A 26 5.15 14.08 2.56
C ILE A 26 4.67 15.54 2.55
N LYS A 27 5.58 16.50 2.76
CA LYS A 27 5.23 17.93 2.76
C LYS A 27 4.68 18.37 1.41
N GLN A 28 5.23 17.88 0.29
CA GLN A 28 4.73 18.25 -1.03
C GLN A 28 3.39 17.58 -1.35
N TYR A 29 3.22 16.28 -1.04
CA TYR A 29 1.93 15.61 -1.23
C TYR A 29 0.82 16.27 -0.41
N LYS A 30 1.09 16.67 0.83
CA LYS A 30 0.11 17.42 1.65
C LYS A 30 -0.27 18.77 1.03
N LYS A 31 0.66 19.46 0.35
CA LYS A 31 0.31 20.68 -0.41
C LYS A 31 -0.52 20.37 -1.65
N ALA A 32 -0.22 19.28 -2.35
CA ALA A 32 -1.03 18.82 -3.47
C ALA A 32 -2.47 18.51 -3.03
N LEU A 33 -2.63 17.78 -1.92
CA LEU A 33 -3.91 17.45 -1.31
C LEU A 33 -4.66 18.66 -0.73
N ALA A 34 -3.96 19.71 -0.31
CA ALA A 34 -4.61 20.96 0.10
C ALA A 34 -5.27 21.70 -1.06
N ILE A 35 -4.87 21.39 -2.30
CA ILE A 35 -5.43 21.96 -3.54
C ILE A 35 -6.45 21.01 -4.17
N GLU A 36 -6.15 19.71 -4.21
CA GLU A 36 -7.01 18.65 -4.75
C GLU A 36 -7.19 17.54 -3.69
N PRO A 37 -8.17 17.67 -2.78
CA PRO A 37 -8.33 16.82 -1.60
C PRO A 37 -8.98 15.46 -1.90
N ASP A 38 -9.36 15.20 -3.15
CA ASP A 38 -10.04 13.99 -3.63
C ASP A 38 -9.17 13.15 -4.58
N SER A 39 -7.88 13.46 -4.68
CA SER A 39 -6.96 12.74 -5.56
C SER A 39 -6.46 11.44 -4.94
N ALA A 40 -6.97 10.30 -5.42
CA ALA A 40 -6.53 8.97 -5.00
C ALA A 40 -5.02 8.76 -5.18
N SER A 41 -4.46 9.22 -6.31
CA SER A 41 -3.01 9.10 -6.59
C SER A 41 -2.15 9.92 -5.63
N PHE A 42 -2.62 11.08 -5.16
CA PHE A 42 -1.85 11.87 -4.19
C PHE A 42 -1.88 11.21 -2.80
N TYR A 43 -3.01 10.60 -2.43
CA TYR A 43 -3.10 9.80 -1.21
C TYR A 43 -2.25 8.52 -1.28
N SER A 44 -2.22 7.82 -2.42
CA SER A 44 -1.36 6.63 -2.56
C SER A 44 0.12 6.99 -2.45
N ASN A 45 0.55 8.09 -3.08
CA ASN A 45 1.92 8.59 -2.98
C ASN A 45 2.27 9.05 -1.55
N LEU A 46 1.33 9.69 -0.85
CA LEU A 46 1.49 10.07 0.56
C LEU A 46 1.66 8.83 1.44
N GLY A 47 0.83 7.81 1.25
CA GLY A 47 0.94 6.55 1.98
C GLY A 47 2.28 5.85 1.73
N ALA A 48 2.77 5.86 0.49
CA ALA A 48 4.09 5.31 0.17
C ALA A 48 5.23 6.04 0.89
N ALA A 49 5.17 7.37 0.97
CA ALA A 49 6.18 8.15 1.70
C ALA A 49 6.13 7.90 3.23
N TYR A 50 4.94 7.70 3.81
CA TYR A 50 4.79 7.27 5.20
C TYR A 50 5.33 5.86 5.43
N PHE A 51 5.01 4.93 4.53
CA PHE A 51 5.49 3.56 4.58
C PHE A 51 7.02 3.48 4.52
N ALA A 52 7.64 4.27 3.64
CA ALA A 52 9.09 4.36 3.54
C ALA A 52 9.77 4.91 4.81
N ARG A 53 9.03 5.69 5.62
CA ARG A 53 9.46 6.14 6.96
C ARG A 53 9.11 5.16 8.08
N LYS A 54 8.53 4.00 7.75
CA LYS A 54 8.04 3.00 8.70
C LYS A 54 6.90 3.52 9.59
N GLU A 55 6.19 4.56 9.14
CA GLU A 55 5.01 5.14 9.79
C GLU A 55 3.74 4.44 9.28
N PHE A 56 3.59 3.16 9.59
CA PHE A 56 2.60 2.28 8.95
C PHE A 56 1.13 2.64 9.24
N GLU A 57 0.83 3.20 10.42
CA GLU A 57 -0.53 3.67 10.75
C GLU A 57 -0.94 4.82 9.81
N HIS A 58 -0.08 5.84 9.68
CA HIS A 58 -0.30 6.95 8.75
C HIS A 58 -0.33 6.50 7.29
N ALA A 59 0.49 5.51 6.92
CA ALA A 59 0.45 4.92 5.59
C ALA A 59 -0.92 4.27 5.32
N THR A 60 -1.42 3.48 6.27
CA THR A 60 -2.72 2.80 6.16
C THR A 60 -3.88 3.79 6.05
N GLU A 61 -3.85 4.88 6.82
CA GLU A 61 -4.86 5.95 6.72
C GLU A 61 -4.85 6.64 5.35
N ALA A 62 -3.66 6.95 4.82
CA ALA A 62 -3.53 7.56 3.50
C ALA A 62 -3.97 6.58 2.40
N TYR A 63 -3.58 5.31 2.48
CA TYR A 63 -4.04 4.28 1.55
C TYR A 63 -5.55 4.06 1.60
N ALA A 64 -6.16 4.05 2.79
CA ALA A 64 -7.61 3.97 2.94
C ALA A 64 -8.33 5.12 2.23
N LYS A 65 -7.76 6.34 2.29
CA LYS A 65 -8.26 7.49 1.52
C LYS A 65 -8.09 7.30 0.02
N ALA A 66 -6.98 6.72 -0.43
CA ALA A 66 -6.79 6.42 -1.85
C ALA A 66 -7.87 5.45 -2.37
N VAL A 67 -8.11 4.34 -1.67
CA VAL A 67 -9.15 3.33 -2.02
C VAL A 67 -10.56 3.94 -1.94
N GLN A 68 -10.81 4.86 -1.01
CA GLN A 68 -12.08 5.57 -0.93
C GLN A 68 -12.42 6.35 -2.21
N PHE A 69 -11.42 6.94 -2.87
CA PHE A 69 -11.62 7.72 -4.09
C PHE A 69 -11.48 6.90 -5.37
N ASP A 70 -10.64 5.87 -5.35
CA ASP A 70 -10.43 4.94 -6.46
C ASP A 70 -10.15 3.53 -5.91
N PRO A 71 -11.16 2.65 -5.85
CA PRO A 71 -11.03 1.32 -5.25
C PRO A 71 -9.95 0.44 -5.91
N GLU A 72 -9.70 0.62 -7.20
CA GLU A 72 -8.77 -0.20 -7.99
C GLU A 72 -7.38 0.46 -8.12
N ILE A 73 -7.10 1.53 -7.35
CA ILE A 73 -5.87 2.33 -7.50
C ILE A 73 -4.61 1.46 -7.39
N PHE A 74 -4.58 0.52 -6.43
CA PHE A 74 -3.40 -0.30 -6.17
C PHE A 74 -3.22 -1.45 -7.15
N GLU A 75 -4.28 -1.95 -7.79
CA GLU A 75 -4.15 -2.90 -8.90
C GLU A 75 -3.52 -2.20 -10.10
N ARG A 76 -4.04 -1.02 -10.44
CA ARG A 76 -3.57 -0.22 -11.58
C ARG A 76 -2.12 0.24 -11.42
N THR A 77 -1.71 0.56 -10.20
CA THR A 77 -0.35 1.04 -9.90
C THR A 77 0.56 -0.04 -9.33
N SER A 78 0.16 -1.31 -9.27
CA SER A 78 1.00 -2.38 -8.72
C SER A 78 2.35 -2.52 -9.45
N HIS A 79 2.38 -2.23 -10.75
CA HIS A 79 3.56 -2.29 -11.60
C HIS A 79 4.06 -0.90 -12.05
N THR A 80 3.47 0.18 -11.55
CA THR A 80 3.79 1.56 -11.98
C THR A 80 3.75 2.54 -10.80
N GLY A 81 4.43 3.68 -10.91
CA GLY A 81 4.43 4.68 -9.82
C GLY A 81 5.33 4.32 -8.63
N ILE A 82 5.05 4.89 -7.45
CA ILE A 82 5.99 4.86 -6.31
C ILE A 82 6.12 3.48 -5.67
N ALA A 83 5.05 2.68 -5.65
CA ALA A 83 5.09 1.32 -5.13
C ALA A 83 6.10 0.45 -5.91
N ALA A 84 6.19 0.64 -7.23
CA ALA A 84 7.18 -0.04 -8.08
C ALA A 84 8.64 0.40 -7.79
N GLN A 85 8.84 1.55 -7.13
CA GLN A 85 10.16 2.04 -6.73
C GLN A 85 10.64 1.49 -5.38
N MET A 86 9.85 0.64 -4.71
CA MET A 86 10.26 0.03 -3.44
C MET A 86 11.50 -0.85 -3.65
N ALA A 87 12.56 -0.51 -2.92
CA ALA A 87 13.92 -0.92 -3.22
C ALA A 87 14.22 -2.40 -2.93
N SER A 88 13.46 -3.03 -2.03
CA SER A 88 13.71 -4.42 -1.60
C SER A 88 12.46 -5.29 -1.75
N PRO A 89 12.61 -6.59 -2.05
CA PRO A 89 11.53 -7.57 -1.95
C PRO A 89 10.84 -7.54 -0.59
N GLU A 90 11.62 -7.33 0.49
CA GLU A 90 11.09 -7.23 1.85
C GLU A 90 10.15 -6.04 2.05
N ASP A 91 10.50 -4.86 1.49
CA ASP A 91 9.61 -3.70 1.55
C ASP A 91 8.34 -3.91 0.72
N ARG A 92 8.44 -4.54 -0.46
CA ARG A 92 7.27 -4.89 -1.28
C ARG A 92 6.36 -5.90 -0.56
N ALA A 93 6.94 -6.95 0.00
CA ALA A 93 6.21 -7.98 0.73
C ALA A 93 5.45 -7.39 1.93
N HIS A 94 6.07 -6.44 2.65
CA HIS A 94 5.42 -5.73 3.75
C HIS A 94 4.36 -4.73 3.25
N TYR A 95 4.61 -4.04 2.14
CA TYR A 95 3.63 -3.15 1.53
C TYR A 95 2.35 -3.91 1.13
N ASP A 96 2.50 -5.05 0.47
CA ASP A 96 1.39 -5.92 0.10
C ASP A 96 0.64 -6.43 1.34
N TYR A 97 1.36 -6.75 2.43
CA TYR A 97 0.72 -7.13 3.70
C TYR A 97 -0.14 -6.00 4.28
N VAL A 98 0.35 -4.76 4.24
CA VAL A 98 -0.40 -3.58 4.71
C VAL A 98 -1.66 -3.37 3.86
N LEU A 99 -1.58 -3.54 2.55
CA LEU A 99 -2.76 -3.47 1.68
C LEU A 99 -3.74 -4.62 1.94
N ALA A 100 -3.24 -5.84 2.14
CA ALA A 100 -4.07 -6.98 2.50
C ALA A 100 -4.87 -6.72 3.78
N LYS A 101 -4.19 -6.16 4.79
CA LYS A 101 -4.79 -5.78 6.08
C LYS A 101 -5.84 -4.68 5.91
N LEU A 102 -5.55 -3.68 5.07
CA LEU A 102 -6.49 -2.61 4.74
C LEU A 102 -7.77 -3.17 4.09
N TYR A 103 -7.64 -4.00 3.05
CA TYR A 103 -8.80 -4.60 2.38
C TYR A 103 -9.58 -5.55 3.27
N ALA A 104 -8.90 -6.34 4.11
CA ALA A 104 -9.57 -7.19 5.10
C ALA A 104 -10.45 -6.36 6.05
N LYS A 105 -9.91 -5.24 6.55
CA LYS A 105 -10.65 -4.30 7.40
C LYS A 105 -11.86 -3.68 6.70
N MET A 106 -11.79 -3.51 5.38
CA MET A 106 -12.88 -2.98 4.56
C MET A 106 -13.93 -4.03 4.18
N GLY A 107 -13.70 -5.31 4.51
CA GLY A 107 -14.55 -6.43 4.11
C GLY A 107 -14.37 -6.85 2.64
N ASP A 108 -13.34 -6.33 1.97
CA ASP A 108 -13.00 -6.68 0.60
C ASP A 108 -12.07 -7.90 0.59
N HIS A 109 -12.69 -9.09 0.64
CA HIS A 109 -11.96 -10.34 0.77
C HIS A 109 -11.17 -10.68 -0.50
N ASP A 110 -11.62 -10.23 -1.67
CA ASP A 110 -10.99 -10.57 -2.95
C ASP A 110 -9.63 -9.88 -3.06
N HIS A 111 -9.59 -8.55 -2.87
CA HIS A 111 -8.32 -7.81 -2.85
C HIS A 111 -7.46 -8.22 -1.66
N SER A 112 -8.06 -8.48 -0.50
CA SER A 112 -7.29 -8.90 0.68
C SER A 112 -6.53 -10.21 0.44
N LEU A 113 -7.18 -11.23 -0.13
CA LEU A 113 -6.52 -12.50 -0.46
C LEU A 113 -5.45 -12.31 -1.55
N GLU A 114 -5.70 -11.46 -2.54
CA GLU A 114 -4.74 -11.20 -3.60
C GLU A 114 -3.45 -10.56 -3.05
N PHE A 115 -3.57 -9.50 -2.27
CA PHE A 115 -2.41 -8.82 -1.68
C PHE A 115 -1.73 -9.68 -0.62
N LEU A 116 -2.48 -10.47 0.15
CA LEU A 116 -1.89 -11.43 1.09
C LEU A 116 -1.05 -12.47 0.34
N ARG A 117 -1.54 -12.99 -0.78
CA ARG A 117 -0.79 -13.91 -1.62
C ARG A 117 0.50 -13.28 -2.16
N LYS A 118 0.45 -12.07 -2.71
CA LYS A 118 1.65 -11.34 -3.19
C LYS A 118 2.68 -11.14 -2.09
N SER A 119 2.22 -10.72 -0.91
CA SER A 119 3.05 -10.57 0.29
C SER A 119 3.78 -11.87 0.65
N MET A 120 3.09 -13.01 0.57
CA MET A 120 3.68 -14.31 0.84
C MET A 120 4.65 -14.77 -0.25
N GLU A 121 4.32 -14.54 -1.53
CA GLU A 121 5.19 -14.85 -2.69
C GLU A 121 6.52 -14.08 -2.64
N GLU A 122 6.50 -12.82 -2.20
CA GLU A 122 7.69 -11.97 -2.01
C GLU A 122 8.41 -12.23 -0.67
N GLY A 123 7.97 -13.23 0.11
CA GLY A 123 8.68 -13.71 1.29
C GLY A 123 8.47 -12.88 2.56
N TYR A 124 7.28 -12.32 2.79
CA TYR A 124 6.99 -11.58 4.02
C TYR A 124 7.20 -12.44 5.28
N LYS A 125 8.21 -12.06 6.08
CA LYS A 125 8.67 -12.83 7.25
C LYS A 125 7.59 -12.98 8.34
N ASN A 126 6.66 -12.03 8.40
CA ASN A 126 5.67 -11.93 9.47
C ASN A 126 4.27 -12.38 9.02
N VAL A 127 4.14 -13.20 7.97
CA VAL A 127 2.83 -13.69 7.50
C VAL A 127 1.99 -14.31 8.62
N LYS A 128 2.61 -14.91 9.64
CA LYS A 128 1.91 -15.51 10.79
C LYS A 128 1.05 -14.51 11.56
N ASP A 129 1.34 -13.22 11.47
CA ASP A 129 0.56 -12.16 12.11
C ASP A 129 -0.89 -12.14 11.58
N VAL A 130 -1.15 -12.73 10.40
CA VAL A 130 -2.50 -12.89 9.83
C VAL A 130 -3.47 -13.66 10.75
N TYR A 131 -2.95 -14.49 11.66
CA TYR A 131 -3.76 -15.24 12.62
C TYR A 131 -4.08 -14.43 13.88
N THR A 132 -3.37 -13.35 14.14
CA THR A 132 -3.52 -12.51 15.34
C THR A 132 -4.08 -11.14 15.04
N ASP A 133 -3.83 -10.61 13.84
CA ASP A 133 -4.31 -9.31 13.40
C ASP A 133 -5.85 -9.29 13.35
N PRO A 134 -6.51 -8.34 14.03
CA PRO A 134 -7.96 -8.29 14.12
C PRO A 134 -8.64 -7.99 12.78
N GLU A 135 -7.97 -7.26 11.89
CA GLU A 135 -8.46 -6.93 10.55
C GLU A 135 -8.73 -8.18 9.70
N PHE A 136 -7.97 -9.26 9.92
CA PHE A 136 -8.17 -10.54 9.23
C PHE A 136 -9.19 -11.45 9.93
N ALA A 137 -9.87 -11.01 10.99
CA ALA A 137 -10.81 -11.87 11.73
C ALA A 137 -11.95 -12.40 10.84
N ASP A 138 -12.50 -11.57 9.96
CA ASP A 138 -13.54 -11.99 9.03
C ASP A 138 -12.97 -12.74 7.82
N LEU A 139 -11.80 -12.32 7.30
CA LEU A 139 -11.11 -13.01 6.22
C LEU A 139 -10.81 -14.47 6.56
N ARG A 140 -10.43 -14.76 7.80
CA ARG A 140 -10.15 -16.13 8.28
C ARG A 140 -11.32 -17.09 8.18
N LYS A 141 -12.55 -16.59 8.05
CA LYS A 141 -13.76 -17.39 7.88
C LYS A 141 -14.01 -17.77 6.41
N ASP A 142 -13.36 -17.08 5.46
CA ASP A 142 -13.40 -17.39 4.04
C ASP A 142 -12.65 -18.71 3.77
N ALA A 143 -13.28 -19.65 3.06
CA ALA A 143 -12.66 -20.94 2.76
C ALA A 143 -11.35 -20.79 1.97
N ARG A 144 -11.27 -19.78 1.10
CA ARG A 144 -10.10 -19.48 0.27
C ARG A 144 -8.90 -19.05 1.11
N PHE A 145 -9.13 -18.45 2.28
CA PHE A 145 -8.05 -18.11 3.21
C PHE A 145 -7.29 -19.36 3.64
N ALA A 146 -8.01 -20.41 4.05
CA ALA A 146 -7.39 -21.66 4.47
C ALA A 146 -6.64 -22.35 3.33
N GLU A 147 -7.12 -22.22 2.09
CA GLU A 147 -6.43 -22.72 0.89
C GLU A 147 -5.13 -21.96 0.62
N LEU A 148 -5.18 -20.63 0.64
CA LEU A 148 -4.01 -19.76 0.47
C LEU A 148 -2.93 -20.07 1.51
N MET A 149 -3.31 -20.23 2.77
CA MET A 149 -2.36 -20.53 3.85
C MET A 149 -1.74 -21.93 3.74
N LYS A 150 -2.43 -22.90 3.12
CA LYS A 150 -1.87 -24.25 2.86
C LYS A 150 -0.87 -24.27 1.72
N MET A 151 -1.06 -23.41 0.72
CA MET A 151 -0.23 -23.38 -0.48
C MET A 151 1.22 -22.95 -0.21
N ASN A 152 1.51 -22.37 0.96
CA ASN A 152 2.83 -21.89 1.39
C ASN A 152 3.70 -21.42 0.21
N PRO A 153 3.37 -20.28 -0.43
CA PRO A 153 4.02 -19.85 -1.66
C PRO A 153 5.52 -19.47 -1.51
N VAL A 154 6.14 -19.67 -0.35
CA VAL A 154 7.59 -19.46 -0.17
C VAL A 154 8.38 -20.71 -0.58
N ALA A 155 8.90 -20.68 -1.80
CA ALA A 155 10.33 -20.80 -2.09
C ALA A 155 10.56 -20.75 -3.61
N ILE A 156 10.93 -19.58 -4.15
CA ILE A 156 11.83 -19.59 -5.31
C ILE A 156 13.22 -19.86 -4.70
N PRO A 157 13.86 -21.00 -4.98
CA PRO A 157 15.23 -21.23 -4.54
C PRO A 157 16.15 -20.23 -5.25
N GLU A 158 17.14 -19.70 -4.52
CA GLU A 158 18.27 -18.96 -5.09
C GLU A 158 18.97 -19.72 -6.23
#